data_AF-A0AAU2UYX0-F1
#
_entry.id   AF-A0AAU2UYX0-F1
#
_cell.length_a   1.000
_cell.length_b   1.000
_cell.length_c   1.000
_cell.angle_alpha   90.00
_cell.angle_beta   90.00
_cell.angle_gamma   90.00
#
_symmetry.space_group_name_H-M   'P 1'
#
loop_
_entity.id
_entity.type
_entity.pdbx_description
1 polymer ?
#
loop_
_entity_poly.entity_id
_entity_poly.type
_entity_poly.pdbx_seq_one_letter_code
_entity_poly.pdbx_strand_id
1 'polypeptide(L)' 'MVIKSRGKRSVVGEFAEALRERVRNAQEALKAALEAEDAYEVSLAQGELEDALRLARKHGIDVGAQEG' A
#
# COMPACT_ATOMS: atom_id res chain seq x y z
N MET A 1 5.78 38.63 -15.99
CA MET A 1 6.18 37.63 -14.98
C MET A 1 5.00 36.71 -14.72
N VAL A 2 4.96 35.54 -15.38
CA VAL A 2 3.85 34.58 -15.23
C VAL A 2 4.35 33.45 -14.36
N ILE A 3 3.97 33.46 -13.09
CA ILE A 3 4.25 32.38 -12.16
C ILE A 3 3.22 31.29 -12.46
N LYS A 4 3.51 30.39 -13.41
CA LYS A 4 2.65 29.22 -13.66
C LYS A 4 2.74 28.31 -12.43
N SER A 5 1.59 28.14 -11.79
CA SER A 5 1.35 27.42 -10.55
C SER A 5 2.05 26.06 -10.52
N ARG A 6 2.86 25.81 -9.47
CA ARG A 6 3.45 24.49 -9.18
C ARG A 6 2.32 23.49 -8.96
N GLY A 7 2.42 22.32 -9.60
CA GLY A 7 1.40 21.28 -9.58
C GLY A 7 0.98 20.91 -8.16
N LYS A 8 -0.29 21.15 -7.82
CA LYS A 8 -0.90 20.57 -6.62
C LYS A 8 -1.00 19.07 -6.85
N ARG A 9 -0.19 18.28 -6.16
CA ARG A 9 -0.51 16.88 -5.91
C ARG A 9 -1.93 16.87 -5.35
N SER A 10 -2.85 16.26 -6.09
CA SER A 10 -4.24 16.18 -5.65
C SER A 10 -4.30 15.25 -4.45
N VAL A 11 -5.14 15.54 -3.46
CA VAL A 11 -5.30 14.72 -2.24
C VAL A 11 -5.54 13.24 -2.58
N VAL A 12 -6.25 12.97 -3.68
CA VAL A 12 -6.49 11.62 -4.20
C VAL A 12 -5.20 10.91 -4.64
N GLY A 13 -4.26 11.64 -5.25
CA GLY A 13 -2.97 11.10 -5.68
C GLY A 13 -2.05 10.78 -4.51
N GLU A 14 -2.02 11.64 -3.50
CA GLU A 14 -1.26 11.39 -2.26
C GLU A 14 -1.82 10.22 -1.47
N PHE A 15 -3.15 10.13 -1.37
CA PHE A 15 -3.80 8.96 -0.76
C PHE A 15 -3.48 7.66 -1.50
N ALA A 16 -3.51 7.68 -2.84
CA ALA A 16 -3.16 6.51 -3.65
C ALA A 16 -1.69 6.10 -3.49
N GLU A 17 -0.76 7.05 -3.40
CA GLU A 17 0.65 6.73 -3.13
C GLU A 17 0.85 6.16 -1.73
N ALA A 18 0.25 6.77 -0.71
CA ALA A 18 0.31 6.26 0.66
C ALA A 18 -0.27 4.83 0.75
N LEU A 19 -1.34 4.54 0.00
CA LEU A 19 -1.95 3.22 0.00
C LEU A 19 -1.06 2.18 -0.70
N ARG A 20 -0.39 2.55 -1.79
CA ARG A 20 0.62 1.71 -2.46
C ARG A 20 1.81 1.42 -1.55
N GLU A 21 2.28 2.43 -0.83
CA GLU A 21 3.36 2.27 0.14
C GLU A 21 2.95 1.32 1.26
N ARG A 22 1.74 1.46 1.80
CA ARG A 22 1.22 0.53 2.81
C ARG A 22 1.16 -0.91 2.30
N VAL A 23 0.71 -1.14 1.07
CA VAL A 23 0.69 -2.48 0.46
C VAL A 23 2.10 -3.05 0.36
N ARG A 24 3.07 -2.28 -0.14
CA ARG A 24 4.48 -2.73 -0.23
C ARG A 24 5.05 -3.07 1.14
N ASN A 25 4.86 -2.20 2.13
CA ASN A 25 5.38 -2.42 3.48
C ASN A 25 4.78 -3.68 4.11
N ALA A 26 3.48 -3.92 3.93
CA ALA A 26 2.83 -5.14 4.43
C ALA A 26 3.33 -6.41 3.71
N GLN A 27 3.62 -6.33 2.40
CA GLN A 27 4.24 -7.43 1.67
C GLN A 27 5.66 -7.73 2.14
N GLU A 28 6.48 -6.70 2.37
CA GLU A 28 7.83 -6.85 2.90
C GLU A 28 7.82 -7.43 4.33
N ALA A 29 6.92 -6.95 5.18
CA ALA A 29 6.73 -7.48 6.53
C ALA A 29 6.30 -8.95 6.52
N LEU A 30 5.36 -9.32 5.63
CA LEU A 30 4.92 -10.71 5.48
C LEU A 30 6.08 -11.60 5.03
N LYS A 31 6.87 -11.16 4.06
CA LYS A 31 8.05 -11.89 3.60
C LYS A 31 9.05 -12.09 4.75
N ALA A 32 9.36 -11.04 5.50
CA ALA A 32 10.27 -11.12 6.63
C ALA A 32 9.75 -12.06 7.73
N ALA A 33 8.45 -12.02 8.03
CA ALA A 33 7.83 -12.89 9.02
C ALA A 33 7.86 -14.37 8.58
N LEU A 34 7.65 -14.64 7.29
CA LEU A 34 7.78 -15.99 6.73
C LEU A 34 9.22 -16.51 6.80
N GLU A 35 10.21 -15.67 6.49
CA GLU A 35 11.63 -16.02 6.59
C GLU A 35 12.08 -16.25 8.04
N ALA A 36 11.47 -15.55 9.00
CA ALA A 36 11.71 -15.72 10.43
C ALA A 36 10.92 -16.89 11.06
N GLU A 37 10.05 -17.56 10.30
CA GLU A 37 9.11 -18.58 10.79
C GLU A 37 8.23 -18.11 11.97
N ASP A 38 7.94 -16.81 12.03
CA ASP A 38 7.12 -16.22 13.09
C ASP A 38 5.64 -16.23 12.68
N ALA A 39 4.92 -17.24 13.14
CA ALA A 39 3.50 -17.43 12.81
C ALA A 39 2.59 -16.28 13.26
N TYR A 40 2.95 -15.57 14.33
CA TYR A 40 2.18 -14.44 14.82
C TYR A 40 2.37 -13.23 13.92
N GLU A 41 3.62 -12.88 13.61
CA GLU A 41 3.93 -11.77 12.70
C GLU A 41 3.42 -12.03 11.28
N VAL A 42 3.41 -13.29 10.82
CA VAL A 42 2.77 -13.67 9.55
C VAL A 42 1.28 -13.33 9.57
N SER A 43 0.57 -13.71 10.64
CA SER A 43 -0.87 -13.45 10.77
C SER A 43 -1.17 -11.95 10.81
N LEU A 44 -0.36 -11.17 11.52
CA LEU A 44 -0.47 -9.71 11.55
C LEU A 44 -0.24 -9.08 10.18
N ALA A 45 0.87 -9.43 9.52
CA ALA A 45 1.23 -8.85 8.22
C ALA A 45 0.21 -9.22 7.13
N GLN A 46 -0.36 -10.43 7.17
CA GLN A 46 -1.46 -10.82 6.27
C GLN A 46 -2.71 -9.98 6.49
N GLY A 47 -3.11 -9.74 7.75
CA GLY A 47 -4.25 -8.88 8.06
C GLY A 47 -4.07 -7.45 7.55
N GLU A 48 -2.90 -6.87 7.79
CA GLU A 48 -2.56 -5.52 7.30
C GLU A 48 -2.55 -5.43 5.78
N LEU A 49 -2.03 -6.45 5.09
CA LEU A 49 -2.05 -6.51 3.64
C LEU A 49 -3.49 -6.60 3.11
N GLU A 50 -4.32 -7.47 3.68
CA GLU A 50 -5.73 -7.61 3.29
C GLU A 50 -6.50 -6.29 3.49
N ASP A 51 -6.29 -5.61 4.62
CA ASP A 51 -6.94 -4.34 4.92
C ASP A 51 -6.54 -3.24 3.92
N ALA A 52 -5.25 -3.15 3.59
CA ALA A 52 -4.76 -2.20 2.60
C ALA A 52 -5.33 -2.49 1.20
N LEU A 53 -5.37 -3.76 0.78
CA LEU A 53 -5.97 -4.18 -0.49
C LEU A 53 -7.48 -3.93 -0.53
N ARG A 54 -8.19 -4.18 0.57
CA ARG A 54 -9.63 -3.91 0.69
C ARG A 54 -9.92 -2.42 0.54
N LEU A 55 -9.12 -1.58 1.18
CA LEU A 55 -9.22 -0.13 1.07
C LEU A 55 -8.94 0.33 -0.37
N ALA A 56 -7.93 -0.25 -1.03
CA ALA A 56 -7.60 0.07 -2.42
C ALA A 56 -8.77 -0.22 -3.36
N ARG A 57 -9.34 -1.42 -3.25
CA ARG A 57 -10.53 -1.83 -4.02
C ARG A 57 -11.73 -0.92 -3.77
N LYS A 58 -11.98 -0.57 -2.51
CA LYS A 58 -13.09 0.33 -2.12
C LYS A 58 -12.99 1.71 -2.77
N HIS A 59 -11.76 2.20 -3.00
CA HIS A 59 -11.50 3.50 -3.61
C HIS A 59 -11.16 3.43 -5.10
N GLY A 60 -11.19 2.24 -5.73
CA GLY A 60 -10.84 2.06 -7.14
C GLY A 60 -9.36 2.37 -7.43
N ILE A 61 -8.49 2.23 -6.43
CA ILE A 61 -7.06 2.51 -6.56
C ILE A 61 -6.36 1.22 -6.94
N ASP A 62 -5.69 1.24 -8.09
CA ASP A 62 -4.75 0.18 -8.42
C ASP A 62 -3.47 0.34 -7.61
N VAL A 63 -3.19 -0.69 -6.81
CA VAL A 63 -2.02 -0.80 -5.93
C VAL A 63 -0.95 -1.74 -6.46
N GLY A 64 -1.11 -2.25 -7.69
CA GLY A 64 -0.18 -3.20 -8.27
C GLY A 64 -0.24 -4.52 -7.52
N ALA A 65 -1.38 -5.21 -7.61
CA ALA A 65 -1.39 -6.62 -7.26
C ALA A 65 -0.52 -7.34 -8.30
N GLN A 66 0.57 -7.97 -7.87
CA GLN A 66 1.24 -8.96 -8.71
C GLN A 66 0.17 -9.97 -9.11
N GLU A 67 -0.13 -10.02 -10.41
CA GLU A 67 -0.85 -11.14 -11.01
C GLU A 67 -0.13 -12.41 -10.56
N GLY A 68 -0.86 -13.29 -9.88
CA GLY A 68 -0.42 -14.65 -9.60
C GLY A 68 -0.48 -15.49 -10.88
#